data_AF-N4XBE3-F1
#
_entry.id   AF-N4XBE3-F1
#
_cell.length_a   1.000
_cell.length_b   1.000
_cell.length_c   1.000
_cell.angle_alpha   90.00
_cell.angle_beta   90.00
_cell.angle_gamma   90.00
#
_symmetry.space_group_name_H-M   'P 1'
#
loop_
_entity.id
_entity.type
_entity.pdbx_description
1 polymer ?
#
loop_
_entity_poly.entity_id
_entity_poly.type
_entity_poly.pdbx_seq_one_letter_code
_entity_poly.pdbx_strand_id
1 'polypeptide(L)'
;MLSRTSQRTAQTLLRGAKPASRWAPAMATRSMATVGQDIFKPTKFGGKYTVTLIPGDGIGAEVSESVKEIFKADNVPIEWEQVDVSGVDSGNVHSEELLRESIASLKRNKLGLKGILHTPVERSGHRSFNVALRQELDIYASIVLLKNIPGYETRHKDIDFCIIRENTEGEYSGLEHQSVSGVVESLKIITREKSERIAKFAFAFALANNRKKVTCIHKANIMKLADGLFRNTVKRVGEDYPTLETNDMIVDNASMQCVSRPQQFDVMVMPNLYGGILSNIGAGLVGGPGIVPGCNMGRNVAVFEPGCRHVGLDIKGKDQANPTALILSAAMMLRHIGLDDHANRISQSVYKVIADGTARTRDMGGNTTTHEFTRAVLNQMEKA
;
A
#
# COMPACT_ATOMS: atom_id res chain seq x y z
N MET A 1 55.97 9.71 -60.36
CA MET A 1 56.44 11.12 -60.35
C MET A 1 55.80 11.77 -59.12
N LEU A 2 56.47 11.84 -57.95
CA LEU A 2 57.33 12.96 -57.50
C LEU A 2 56.68 14.33 -57.82
N SER A 3 56.37 15.26 -56.90
CA SER A 3 57.01 15.55 -55.61
C SER A 3 56.20 16.56 -54.73
N ARG A 4 56.34 16.42 -53.39
CA ARG A 4 56.72 17.43 -52.36
C ARG A 4 56.11 18.85 -52.40
N THR A 5 55.21 19.22 -51.47
CA THR A 5 55.38 19.83 -50.10
C THR A 5 55.59 21.35 -50.03
N SER A 6 54.67 22.04 -49.32
CA SER A 6 54.89 23.12 -48.33
C SER A 6 53.58 23.33 -47.53
N GLN A 7 53.39 22.78 -46.34
CA GLN A 7 53.71 23.28 -44.98
C GLN A 7 53.26 24.71 -44.60
N ARG A 8 52.18 24.73 -43.76
CA ARG A 8 51.91 25.50 -42.51
C ARG A 8 51.79 27.05 -42.61
N THR A 9 50.84 27.75 -41.93
CA THR A 9 50.34 27.57 -40.55
C THR A 9 49.07 28.41 -40.29
N ALA A 10 48.19 27.89 -39.39
CA ALA A 10 47.32 28.57 -38.40
C ALA A 10 46.24 29.57 -38.89
N GLN A 11 44.97 29.60 -38.44
CA GLN A 11 44.16 29.05 -37.35
C GLN A 11 42.70 29.15 -37.86
N THR A 12 41.73 28.30 -37.52
CA THR A 12 40.88 28.47 -36.32
C THR A 12 39.80 27.36 -36.28
N LEU A 13 39.65 26.70 -35.11
CA LEU A 13 38.54 25.86 -34.59
C LEU A 13 38.26 24.50 -35.27
N LEU A 14 38.70 23.31 -34.81
CA LEU A 14 38.55 22.61 -33.49
C LEU A 14 37.10 22.66 -32.99
N ARG A 15 36.34 21.57 -32.76
CA ARG A 15 36.55 20.14 -32.45
C ARG A 15 35.24 19.42 -32.82
N GLY A 16 35.16 18.16 -33.24
CA GLY A 16 36.00 17.00 -32.95
C GLY A 16 35.09 15.89 -32.40
N ALA A 17 34.65 15.01 -33.29
CA ALA A 17 33.92 13.78 -32.98
C ALA A 17 34.87 12.66 -32.49
N LYS A 18 34.36 11.76 -31.62
CA LYS A 18 34.61 10.30 -31.47
C LYS A 18 34.40 9.86 -29.99
N PRO A 19 34.27 8.56 -29.67
CA PRO A 19 33.57 7.46 -30.35
C PRO A 19 32.62 6.69 -29.39
N ALA A 20 31.91 5.69 -29.91
CA ALA A 20 30.98 4.82 -29.19
C ALA A 20 31.61 4.08 -27.99
N SER A 21 30.92 4.09 -26.83
CA SER A 21 31.24 3.28 -25.66
C SER A 21 30.06 2.40 -25.25
N ARG A 22 30.39 1.13 -24.97
CA ARG A 22 29.55 0.03 -24.46
C ARG A 22 28.51 0.48 -23.42
N TRP A 23 27.25 0.11 -23.65
CA TRP A 23 26.16 0.23 -22.68
C TRP A 23 26.20 -0.97 -21.72
N ALA A 24 26.50 -0.70 -20.46
CA ALA A 24 26.09 -1.55 -19.33
C ALA A 24 24.74 -1.00 -18.82
N PRO A 25 23.78 -1.84 -18.40
CA PRO A 25 22.51 -1.33 -17.90
C PRO A 25 22.74 -0.76 -16.49
N ALA A 26 22.62 0.56 -16.35
CA ALA A 26 22.52 1.19 -15.04
C ALA A 26 21.20 0.73 -14.40
N MET A 27 21.28 0.15 -13.19
CA MET A 27 20.12 -0.10 -12.34
C MET A 27 19.43 1.24 -12.07
N ALA A 28 18.30 1.48 -12.75
CA ALA A 28 17.48 2.67 -12.53
C ALA A 28 16.91 2.64 -11.10
N THR A 29 17.32 3.63 -10.31
CA THR A 29 16.81 3.95 -8.98
C THR A 29 15.32 4.30 -9.08
N ARG A 30 14.51 3.64 -8.25
CA ARG A 30 13.04 3.65 -8.32
C ARG A 30 12.48 4.73 -7.41
N SER A 31 11.72 5.67 -7.97
CA SER A 31 10.90 6.63 -7.22
C SER A 31 9.42 6.23 -7.37
N MET A 32 8.71 6.11 -6.25
CA MET A 32 7.24 6.09 -6.28
C MET A 32 6.76 7.50 -6.62
N ALA A 33 6.59 7.82 -7.90
CA ALA A 33 6.00 9.08 -8.32
C ALA A 33 4.49 9.06 -8.01
N THR A 34 4.10 9.49 -6.81
CA THR A 34 2.71 9.87 -6.54
C THR A 34 2.37 11.17 -7.27
N VAL A 35 1.12 11.23 -7.74
CA VAL A 35 0.47 12.37 -8.39
C VAL A 35 0.82 13.71 -7.71
N GLY A 36 1.52 14.59 -8.42
CA GLY A 36 1.74 16.01 -8.09
C GLY A 36 2.54 16.30 -6.81
N GLN A 37 3.87 16.43 -6.92
CA GLN A 37 4.75 16.83 -5.81
C GLN A 37 4.40 18.20 -5.17
N ASP A 38 3.66 19.07 -5.87
CA ASP A 38 3.38 20.42 -5.36
C ASP A 38 2.31 20.48 -4.25
N ILE A 39 1.45 19.47 -4.13
CA ILE A 39 0.31 19.47 -3.19
C ILE A 39 0.63 18.74 -1.88
N PHE A 40 1.41 17.66 -1.94
CA PHE A 40 1.72 16.84 -0.77
C PHE A 40 3.01 17.31 -0.08
N LYS A 41 2.87 18.04 1.03
CA LYS A 41 4.00 18.54 1.84
C LYS A 41 3.88 18.02 3.27
N PRO A 42 4.51 16.88 3.62
CA PRO A 42 4.50 16.37 4.98
C PRO A 42 5.25 17.31 5.93
N THR A 43 4.83 17.35 7.20
CA THR A 43 5.45 18.19 8.22
C THR A 43 6.90 17.80 8.42
N LYS A 44 7.82 18.76 8.31
CA LYS A 44 9.26 18.54 8.47
C LYS A 44 9.91 19.67 9.25
N PHE A 45 10.57 19.34 10.35
CA PHE A 45 11.32 20.28 11.20
C PHE A 45 12.72 19.74 11.47
N GLY A 46 13.75 20.59 11.37
CA GLY A 46 15.13 20.20 11.68
C GLY A 46 15.64 18.99 10.87
N GLY A 47 15.14 18.79 9.64
CA GLY A 47 15.49 17.65 8.79
C GLY A 47 14.69 16.38 9.04
N LYS A 48 13.90 16.30 10.12
CA LYS A 48 13.04 15.15 10.45
C LYS A 48 11.59 15.38 10.04
N TYR A 49 10.94 14.33 9.55
CA TYR A 49 9.51 14.32 9.27
C TYR A 49 8.73 13.97 10.54
N THR A 50 7.66 14.72 10.84
CA THR A 50 6.72 14.36 11.90
C THR A 50 5.65 13.45 11.31
N VAL A 51 5.50 12.25 11.86
CA VAL A 51 4.59 11.22 11.35
C VAL A 51 3.63 10.81 12.45
N THR A 52 2.33 10.82 12.17
CA THR A 52 1.33 10.33 13.11
C THR A 52 1.43 8.82 13.23
N LEU A 53 1.63 8.30 14.44
CA LEU A 53 1.58 6.86 14.72
C LEU A 53 0.30 6.52 15.45
N ILE A 54 -0.48 5.58 14.92
CA ILE A 54 -1.66 5.05 15.59
C ILE A 54 -1.44 3.54 15.76
N PRO A 55 -0.98 3.06 16.92
CA PRO A 55 -0.70 1.64 17.11
C PRO A 55 -1.93 0.76 16.87
N GLY A 56 -3.11 1.26 17.25
CA GLY A 56 -4.37 0.55 17.11
C GLY A 56 -4.56 -0.57 18.13
N ASP A 57 -5.42 -1.52 17.80
CA ASP A 57 -5.88 -2.57 18.71
C ASP A 57 -5.09 -3.88 18.53
N GLY A 58 -5.33 -4.84 19.45
CA GLY A 58 -4.76 -6.18 19.35
C GLY A 58 -3.23 -6.17 19.38
N ILE A 59 -2.62 -6.79 18.36
CA ILE A 59 -1.15 -6.85 18.19
C ILE A 59 -0.52 -5.52 17.82
N GLY A 60 -1.33 -4.49 17.53
CA GLY A 60 -0.90 -3.21 16.97
C GLY A 60 0.25 -2.54 17.73
N ALA A 61 0.21 -2.58 19.06
CA ALA A 61 1.28 -2.04 19.91
C ALA A 61 2.62 -2.77 19.71
N GLU A 62 2.62 -4.11 19.73
CA GLU A 62 3.83 -4.92 19.57
C GLU A 62 4.49 -4.72 18.20
N VAL A 63 3.69 -4.78 17.13
CA VAL A 63 4.23 -4.61 15.78
C VAL A 63 4.67 -3.17 15.51
N SER A 64 4.03 -2.17 16.15
CA SER A 64 4.44 -0.77 16.03
C SER A 64 5.75 -0.50 16.76
N GLU A 65 5.98 -1.14 17.90
CA GLU A 65 7.24 -1.03 18.63
C GLU A 65 8.39 -1.65 17.83
N SER A 66 8.18 -2.80 17.18
CA SER A 66 9.12 -3.39 16.23
C SER A 66 9.55 -2.40 15.13
N VAL A 67 8.61 -1.65 14.55
CA VAL A 67 8.91 -0.61 13.56
C VAL A 67 9.75 0.53 14.17
N LYS A 68 9.40 1.01 15.36
CA LYS A 68 10.16 2.07 16.04
C LYS A 68 11.59 1.65 16.32
N GLU A 69 11.81 0.41 16.78
CA GLU A 69 13.14 -0.13 17.09
C GLU A 69 14.01 -0.15 15.82
N ILE A 70 13.46 -0.66 14.71
CA ILE A 70 14.13 -0.68 13.40
C ILE A 70 14.43 0.75 12.92
N PHE A 71 13.48 1.67 13.01
CA PHE A 71 13.67 3.05 12.54
C PHE A 71 14.71 3.80 13.36
N LYS A 72 14.76 3.55 14.67
CA LYS A 72 15.76 4.13 15.57
C LYS A 72 17.16 3.60 15.26
N ALA A 73 17.31 2.28 15.09
CA ALA A 73 18.60 1.67 14.75
C ALA A 73 19.12 2.16 13.39
N ASP A 74 18.22 2.36 12.43
CA ASP A 74 18.56 2.82 11.08
C ASP A 74 18.74 4.35 10.96
N ASN A 75 18.58 5.09 12.07
CA ASN A 75 18.61 6.56 12.13
C ASN A 75 17.70 7.22 11.10
N VAL A 76 16.50 6.67 10.90
CA VAL A 76 15.51 7.25 9.98
C VAL A 76 15.14 8.67 10.47
N PRO A 77 15.10 9.69 9.61
CA PRO A 77 14.76 11.06 10.00
C PRO A 77 13.24 11.23 10.20
N ILE A 78 12.67 10.47 11.14
CA ILE A 78 11.26 10.50 11.52
C ILE A 78 11.14 10.73 13.02
N GLU A 79 10.18 11.58 13.37
CA GLU A 79 9.71 11.83 14.73
C GLU A 79 8.25 11.36 14.82
N TRP A 80 7.95 10.51 15.79
CA TRP A 80 6.60 9.93 15.94
C TRP A 80 5.72 10.82 16.80
N GLU A 81 4.58 11.24 16.25
CA GLU A 81 3.47 11.80 17.03
C GLU A 81 2.45 10.69 17.27
N GLN A 82 2.56 10.00 18.41
CA GLN A 82 1.70 8.86 18.71
C GLN A 82 0.34 9.29 19.27
N VAL A 83 -0.74 8.72 18.72
CA VAL A 83 -2.11 8.87 19.23
C VAL A 83 -2.74 7.50 19.41
N ASP A 84 -3.05 7.14 20.66
CA ASP A 84 -3.49 5.80 21.06
C ASP A 84 -5.00 5.60 20.89
N VAL A 85 -5.47 5.64 19.64
CA VAL A 85 -6.87 5.36 19.32
C VAL A 85 -7.16 3.87 19.42
N SER A 86 -8.24 3.52 20.12
CA SER A 86 -8.79 2.16 20.16
C SER A 86 -10.19 2.12 19.55
N GLY A 87 -10.43 1.14 18.65
CA GLY A 87 -11.76 0.82 18.12
C GLY A 87 -12.54 -0.17 18.99
N VAL A 88 -11.88 -0.85 19.93
CA VAL A 88 -12.54 -1.74 20.92
C VAL A 88 -13.43 -0.92 21.85
N ASP A 89 -12.90 0.19 22.36
CA ASP A 89 -13.60 1.06 23.31
C ASP A 89 -14.47 2.14 22.64
N SER A 90 -14.77 1.97 21.34
CA SER A 90 -15.59 2.93 20.57
C SER A 90 -16.92 3.25 21.26
N GLY A 91 -17.41 4.49 21.12
CA GLY A 91 -18.68 4.94 21.69
C GLY A 91 -18.60 5.58 23.09
N ASN A 92 -17.43 5.63 23.73
CA ASN A 92 -17.20 6.50 24.88
C ASN A 92 -16.63 7.87 24.42
N VAL A 93 -16.81 8.91 25.24
CA VAL A 93 -16.40 10.30 24.90
C VAL A 93 -14.90 10.40 24.64
N HIS A 94 -14.09 9.69 25.43
CA HIS A 94 -12.63 9.74 25.34
C HIS A 94 -12.09 9.12 24.05
N SER A 95 -12.62 7.97 23.63
CA SER A 95 -12.24 7.29 22.38
C SER A 95 -12.63 8.11 21.14
N GLU A 96 -13.77 8.82 21.19
CA GLU A 96 -14.16 9.77 20.13
C GLU A 96 -13.24 11.00 20.10
N GLU A 97 -12.79 11.49 21.25
CA GLU A 97 -11.81 12.58 21.35
C GLU A 97 -10.46 12.17 20.76
N LEU A 98 -9.96 10.98 21.12
CA LEU A 98 -8.74 10.40 20.54
C LEU A 98 -8.85 10.20 19.03
N LEU A 99 -10.01 9.76 18.52
CA LEU A 99 -10.26 9.68 17.08
C LEU A 99 -10.13 11.06 16.43
N ARG A 100 -10.74 12.10 17.00
CA ARG A 100 -10.65 13.47 16.49
C ARG A 100 -9.23 14.01 16.54
N GLU A 101 -8.50 13.73 17.62
CA GLU A 101 -7.09 14.06 17.76
C GLU A 101 -6.25 13.39 16.67
N SER A 102 -6.47 12.11 16.41
CA SER A 102 -5.76 11.38 15.36
C SER A 102 -6.03 11.94 13.95
N ILE A 103 -7.28 12.33 13.67
CA ILE A 103 -7.66 13.00 12.41
C ILE A 103 -6.97 14.37 12.32
N ALA A 104 -6.95 15.13 13.41
CA ALA A 104 -6.29 16.43 13.45
C ALA A 104 -4.77 16.28 13.24
N SER A 105 -4.15 15.31 13.90
CA SER A 105 -2.75 14.93 13.74
C SER A 105 -2.42 14.58 12.29
N LEU A 106 -3.20 13.68 11.67
CA LEU A 106 -3.04 13.31 10.26
C LEU A 106 -3.26 14.50 9.32
N LYS A 107 -4.22 15.38 9.60
CA LYS A 107 -4.44 16.62 8.84
C LYS A 107 -3.28 17.60 8.99
N ARG A 108 -2.59 17.65 10.13
CA ARG A 108 -1.38 18.48 10.30
C ARG A 108 -0.18 17.85 9.60
N ASN A 109 0.12 16.59 9.91
CA ASN A 109 1.34 15.90 9.52
C ASN A 109 1.33 15.38 8.08
N LYS A 110 0.13 15.15 7.52
CA LYS A 110 -0.13 14.59 6.18
C LYS A 110 0.31 13.14 5.98
N LEU A 111 1.10 12.60 6.91
CA LEU A 111 1.65 11.25 6.87
C LEU A 111 1.32 10.50 8.16
N GLY A 112 0.87 9.26 8.03
CA GLY A 112 0.65 8.40 9.18
C GLY A 112 1.02 6.94 8.94
N LEU A 113 1.44 6.29 10.02
CA LEU A 113 1.57 4.84 10.12
C LEU A 113 0.54 4.34 11.14
N LYS A 114 -0.25 3.35 10.75
CA LYS A 114 -1.39 2.89 11.55
C LYS A 114 -1.40 1.36 11.61
N GLY A 115 -1.56 0.80 12.81
CA GLY A 115 -1.93 -0.60 13.00
C GLY A 115 -3.40 -0.84 12.67
N ILE A 116 -4.00 -1.91 13.18
CA ILE A 116 -5.40 -2.23 12.85
C ILE A 116 -6.32 -1.75 13.97
N LEU A 117 -7.36 -0.99 13.62
CA LEU A 117 -8.43 -0.64 14.55
C LEU A 117 -9.55 -1.66 14.44
N HIS A 118 -9.96 -2.23 15.57
CA HIS A 118 -11.08 -3.13 15.67
C HIS A 118 -12.38 -2.41 15.30
N THR A 119 -13.33 -3.14 14.70
CA THR A 119 -14.67 -2.63 14.43
C THR A 119 -15.67 -3.60 15.08
N PRO A 120 -16.32 -3.22 16.20
CA PRO A 120 -17.29 -4.08 16.86
C PRO A 120 -18.46 -4.41 15.93
N VAL A 121 -18.77 -5.69 15.74
CA VAL A 121 -19.88 -6.15 14.88
C VAL A 121 -21.22 -6.11 15.61
N GLU A 122 -21.20 -6.29 16.94
CA GLU A 122 -22.40 -6.41 17.78
C GLU A 122 -23.15 -5.09 18.01
N ARG A 123 -22.51 -3.95 17.67
CA ARG A 123 -23.09 -2.62 17.90
C ARG A 123 -23.69 -2.06 16.63
N SER A 124 -24.95 -2.44 16.36
CA SER A 124 -25.76 -1.87 15.29
C SER A 124 -25.80 -0.34 15.37
N GLY A 125 -25.46 0.35 14.28
CA GLY A 125 -25.57 1.81 14.15
C GLY A 125 -24.31 2.63 14.46
N HIS A 126 -23.21 2.03 14.92
CA HIS A 126 -21.95 2.77 15.13
C HIS A 126 -21.10 2.83 13.85
N ARG A 127 -20.67 4.05 13.47
CA ARG A 127 -19.76 4.28 12.34
C ARG A 127 -18.37 3.76 12.71
N SER A 128 -17.85 2.78 11.97
CA SER A 128 -16.49 2.27 12.14
C SER A 128 -15.46 3.42 12.12
N PHE A 129 -14.56 3.48 13.11
CA PHE A 129 -13.48 4.48 13.14
C PHE A 129 -12.60 4.43 11.89
N ASN A 130 -12.41 3.25 11.30
CA ASN A 130 -11.71 3.13 10.03
C ASN A 130 -12.46 3.83 8.88
N VAL A 131 -13.79 3.73 8.85
CA VAL A 131 -14.64 4.40 7.85
C VAL A 131 -14.65 5.91 8.10
N ALA A 132 -14.75 6.34 9.36
CA ALA A 132 -14.68 7.75 9.74
C ALA A 132 -13.35 8.38 9.29
N LEU A 133 -12.21 7.76 9.61
CA LEU A 133 -10.89 8.20 9.14
C LEU A 133 -10.84 8.35 7.61
N ARG A 134 -11.38 7.38 6.87
CA ARG A 134 -11.36 7.42 5.40
C ARG A 134 -12.16 8.56 4.81
N GLN A 135 -13.34 8.80 5.36
CA GLN A 135 -14.24 9.84 4.89
C GLN A 135 -13.75 11.23 5.31
N GLU A 136 -13.30 11.42 6.55
CA GLU A 136 -12.82 12.72 7.07
C GLU A 136 -11.50 13.19 6.47
N LEU A 137 -10.68 12.25 5.98
CA LEU A 137 -9.39 12.52 5.35
C LEU A 137 -9.43 12.41 3.82
N ASP A 138 -10.54 11.93 3.25
CA ASP A 138 -10.69 11.59 1.83
C ASP A 138 -9.53 10.73 1.28
N ILE A 139 -9.13 9.71 2.05
CA ILE A 139 -8.12 8.72 1.65
C ILE A 139 -8.75 7.65 0.76
N TYR A 140 -9.03 8.05 -0.49
CA TYR A 140 -9.90 7.37 -1.43
C TYR A 140 -9.33 6.12 -2.11
N ALA A 141 -8.01 5.95 -2.16
CA ALA A 141 -7.37 4.82 -2.81
C ALA A 141 -6.69 3.93 -1.78
N SER A 142 -7.20 2.72 -1.58
CA SER A 142 -6.52 1.68 -0.79
C SER A 142 -5.65 0.83 -1.72
N ILE A 143 -4.38 0.69 -1.39
CA ILE A 143 -3.39 -0.08 -2.16
C ILE A 143 -2.92 -1.25 -1.31
N VAL A 144 -2.92 -2.44 -1.90
CA VAL A 144 -2.43 -3.68 -1.28
C VAL A 144 -1.45 -4.35 -2.23
N LEU A 145 -0.22 -4.58 -1.78
CA LEU A 145 0.82 -5.21 -2.58
C LEU A 145 0.88 -6.70 -2.27
N LEU A 146 0.64 -7.53 -3.28
CA LEU A 146 0.54 -8.98 -3.14
C LEU A 146 1.67 -9.62 -3.92
N LYS A 147 2.72 -9.98 -3.18
CA LYS A 147 3.94 -10.52 -3.77
C LYS A 147 4.46 -11.71 -2.97
N ASN A 148 4.85 -12.78 -3.65
CA ASN A 148 5.60 -13.85 -3.01
C ASN A 148 6.96 -13.32 -2.54
N ILE A 149 7.30 -13.59 -1.27
CA ILE A 149 8.62 -13.28 -0.73
C ILE A 149 9.58 -14.41 -1.15
N PRO A 150 10.72 -14.10 -1.79
CA PRO A 150 11.71 -15.11 -2.14
C PRO A 150 12.13 -15.95 -0.92
N GLY A 151 12.22 -17.27 -1.09
CA GLY A 151 12.54 -18.21 -0.01
C GLY A 151 11.37 -18.57 0.91
N TYR A 152 10.22 -17.87 0.84
CA TYR A 152 9.00 -18.25 1.57
C TYR A 152 8.09 -19.12 0.71
N GLU A 153 8.03 -20.40 1.06
CA GLU A 153 7.30 -21.41 0.30
C GLU A 153 5.80 -21.30 0.50
N THR A 154 5.07 -21.02 -0.59
CA THR A 154 3.60 -21.07 -0.66
C THR A 154 3.13 -21.94 -1.83
N ARG A 155 1.82 -22.25 -1.88
CA ARG A 155 1.22 -23.09 -2.92
C ARG A 155 1.40 -22.52 -4.33
N HIS A 156 1.23 -21.20 -4.48
CA HIS A 156 1.38 -20.51 -5.75
C HIS A 156 2.70 -19.73 -5.75
N LYS A 157 3.41 -19.78 -6.88
CA LYS A 157 4.69 -19.09 -7.07
C LYS A 157 4.55 -17.90 -8.01
N ASP A 158 5.54 -17.01 -7.98
CA ASP A 158 5.68 -15.87 -8.89
C ASP A 158 4.45 -14.95 -8.94
N ILE A 159 3.79 -14.80 -7.80
CA ILE A 159 2.74 -13.80 -7.61
C ILE A 159 3.40 -12.45 -7.39
N ASP A 160 3.02 -11.46 -8.19
CA ASP A 160 3.38 -10.06 -8.03
C ASP A 160 2.30 -9.17 -8.68
N PHE A 161 1.20 -8.94 -7.94
CA PHE A 161 0.12 -8.05 -8.39
C PHE A 161 -0.28 -7.06 -7.28
N CYS A 162 -0.98 -6.00 -7.67
CA CYS A 162 -1.43 -4.94 -6.80
C CYS A 162 -2.93 -4.77 -6.90
N ILE A 163 -3.61 -4.63 -5.76
CA ILE A 163 -5.01 -4.26 -5.71
C ILE A 163 -5.13 -2.78 -5.34
N ILE A 164 -5.86 -2.04 -6.17
CA ILE A 164 -6.25 -0.65 -5.95
C ILE A 164 -7.76 -0.62 -5.78
N ARG A 165 -8.19 -0.32 -4.55
CA ARG A 165 -9.58 -0.36 -4.11
C ARG A 165 -10.09 1.05 -3.88
N GLU A 166 -11.27 1.35 -4.42
CA GLU A 166 -12.03 2.55 -4.05
C GLU A 166 -12.45 2.45 -2.58
N ASN A 167 -12.22 3.50 -1.79
CA ASN A 167 -12.25 3.43 -0.32
C ASN A 167 -13.26 4.39 0.34
N THR A 168 -14.09 5.11 -0.43
CA THR A 168 -14.97 6.20 0.06
C THR A 168 -16.43 6.10 -0.35
N GLU A 169 -16.80 5.16 -1.21
CA GLU A 169 -18.19 4.90 -1.61
C GLU A 169 -18.45 3.39 -1.78
N GLY A 170 -19.50 3.03 -2.53
CA GLY A 170 -19.95 1.67 -2.73
C GLY A 170 -20.79 1.17 -1.56
N GLU A 171 -20.59 -0.09 -1.19
CA GLU A 171 -21.32 -0.79 -0.13
C GLU A 171 -20.96 -0.25 1.27
N TYR A 172 -19.87 0.50 1.39
CA TYR A 172 -19.40 1.10 2.64
C TYR A 172 -19.95 2.52 2.86
N SER A 173 -20.91 2.96 2.06
CA SER A 173 -21.72 4.16 2.34
C SER A 173 -22.46 4.05 3.68
N GLY A 174 -22.72 2.81 4.15
CA GLY A 174 -23.41 2.53 5.42
C GLY A 174 -24.88 2.96 5.41
N LEU A 175 -25.46 3.17 4.23
CA LEU A 175 -26.84 3.58 4.06
C LEU A 175 -27.73 2.35 4.04
N GLU A 176 -28.16 1.94 5.23
CA GLU A 176 -29.08 0.81 5.42
C GLU A 176 -30.31 1.26 6.19
N HIS A 177 -31.47 0.72 5.82
CA HIS A 177 -32.71 0.96 6.55
C HIS A 177 -33.62 -0.26 6.47
N GLN A 178 -34.56 -0.33 7.41
CA GLN A 178 -35.57 -1.37 7.44
C GLN A 178 -36.91 -0.73 7.08
N SER A 179 -37.34 -0.88 5.81
CA SER A 179 -38.58 -0.28 5.30
C SER A 179 -39.82 -0.82 6.02
N VAL A 180 -39.83 -2.12 6.30
CA VAL A 180 -40.79 -2.80 7.17
C VAL A 180 -40.09 -3.90 7.97
N SER A 181 -40.68 -4.33 9.08
CA SER A 181 -40.12 -5.41 9.90
C SER A 181 -39.82 -6.65 9.04
N GLY A 182 -38.58 -7.12 9.10
CA GLY A 182 -38.05 -8.22 8.29
C GLY A 182 -37.52 -7.87 6.89
N VAL A 183 -37.65 -6.61 6.42
CA VAL A 183 -37.18 -6.18 5.08
C VAL A 183 -36.12 -5.08 5.22
N VAL A 184 -34.87 -5.41 4.90
CA VAL A 184 -33.72 -4.50 4.98
C VAL A 184 -33.25 -4.12 3.59
N GLU A 185 -33.04 -2.83 3.38
CA GLU A 185 -32.50 -2.25 2.16
C GLU A 185 -31.11 -1.68 2.42
N SER A 186 -30.16 -2.00 1.54
CA SER A 186 -28.80 -1.43 1.56
C SER A 186 -28.55 -0.66 0.26
N LEU A 187 -28.25 0.64 0.39
CA LEU A 187 -28.09 1.55 -0.74
C LEU A 187 -26.61 1.68 -1.14
N LYS A 188 -26.24 0.98 -2.22
CA LYS A 188 -24.93 1.12 -2.86
C LYS A 188 -24.88 2.37 -3.73
N ILE A 189 -23.98 3.29 -3.41
CA ILE A 189 -23.77 4.52 -4.18
C ILE A 189 -22.43 4.44 -4.91
N ILE A 190 -22.47 4.61 -6.24
CA ILE A 190 -21.29 4.72 -7.10
C ILE A 190 -21.41 6.02 -7.90
N THR A 191 -20.38 6.85 -7.87
CA THR A 191 -20.35 8.13 -8.57
C THR A 191 -19.27 8.14 -9.65
N ARG A 192 -19.53 8.87 -10.73
CA ARG A 192 -18.54 9.02 -11.81
C ARG A 192 -17.27 9.68 -11.30
N GLU A 193 -17.39 10.73 -10.49
CA GLU A 193 -16.26 11.48 -9.95
C GLU A 193 -15.30 10.58 -9.16
N LYS A 194 -15.82 9.79 -8.22
CA LYS A 194 -14.99 8.88 -7.41
C LYS A 194 -14.45 7.70 -8.22
N SER A 195 -15.22 7.20 -9.18
CA SER A 195 -14.76 6.18 -10.13
C SER A 195 -13.62 6.70 -11.03
N GLU A 196 -13.70 7.95 -11.48
CA GLU A 196 -12.70 8.56 -12.35
C GLU A 196 -11.39 8.81 -11.62
N ARG A 197 -11.43 9.34 -10.39
CA ARG A 197 -10.21 9.58 -9.59
C ARG A 197 -9.48 8.28 -9.24
N ILE A 198 -10.19 7.21 -8.87
CA ILE A 198 -9.56 5.92 -8.56
C ILE A 198 -8.99 5.26 -9.81
N ALA A 199 -9.67 5.39 -10.96
CA ALA A 199 -9.15 4.93 -12.25
C ALA A 199 -7.86 5.66 -12.60
N LYS A 200 -7.86 7.00 -12.58
CA LYS A 200 -6.67 7.83 -12.84
C LYS A 200 -5.52 7.46 -11.92
N PHE A 201 -5.81 7.28 -10.63
CA PHE A 201 -4.82 6.83 -9.66
C PHE A 201 -4.24 5.45 -10.04
N ALA A 202 -5.08 4.49 -10.44
CA ALA A 202 -4.63 3.14 -10.80
C ALA A 202 -3.72 3.12 -12.04
N PHE A 203 -4.07 3.87 -13.09
CA PHE A 203 -3.24 3.99 -14.28
C PHE A 203 -1.94 4.75 -14.00
N ALA A 204 -1.98 5.84 -13.24
CA ALA A 204 -0.79 6.56 -12.83
C ALA A 204 0.15 5.70 -11.96
N PHE A 205 -0.42 4.93 -11.03
CA PHE A 205 0.32 3.97 -10.21
C PHE A 205 0.98 2.90 -11.09
N ALA A 206 0.24 2.36 -12.08
CA ALA A 206 0.76 1.37 -13.00
C ALA A 206 1.97 1.90 -13.78
N LEU A 207 1.88 3.11 -14.35
CA LEU A 207 2.99 3.76 -15.05
C LEU A 207 4.19 4.00 -14.12
N ALA A 208 3.97 4.62 -12.95
CA ALA A 208 5.03 4.96 -12.01
C ALA A 208 5.79 3.72 -11.50
N ASN A 209 5.12 2.57 -11.46
CA ASN A 209 5.69 1.30 -11.00
C ASN A 209 6.07 0.35 -12.15
N ASN A 210 6.16 0.85 -13.39
CA ASN A 210 6.53 0.07 -14.59
C ASN A 210 5.66 -1.17 -14.83
N ARG A 211 4.42 -1.14 -14.35
CA ARG A 211 3.41 -2.16 -14.60
C ARG A 211 2.95 -2.06 -16.05
N LYS A 212 2.39 -3.14 -16.57
CA LYS A 212 2.03 -3.29 -17.98
C LYS A 212 0.53 -3.43 -18.20
N LYS A 213 -0.22 -3.84 -17.18
CA LYS A 213 -1.65 -4.10 -17.31
C LYS A 213 -2.48 -3.59 -16.13
N VAL A 214 -3.65 -3.03 -16.45
CA VAL A 214 -4.70 -2.66 -15.50
C VAL A 214 -5.98 -3.44 -15.82
N THR A 215 -6.47 -4.22 -14.85
CA THR A 215 -7.71 -4.99 -14.94
C THR A 215 -8.79 -4.37 -14.05
N CYS A 216 -9.90 -3.93 -14.66
CA CYS A 216 -11.08 -3.45 -13.95
C CYS A 216 -11.93 -4.62 -13.44
N ILE A 217 -12.14 -4.73 -12.14
CA ILE A 217 -12.99 -5.77 -11.54
C ILE A 217 -14.37 -5.22 -11.19
N HIS A 218 -15.43 -5.90 -11.62
CA HIS A 218 -16.81 -5.45 -11.44
C HIS A 218 -17.81 -6.61 -11.44
N LYS A 219 -19.10 -6.32 -11.25
CA LYS A 219 -20.25 -7.23 -11.44
C LYS A 219 -21.33 -6.58 -12.33
N ALA A 220 -20.91 -5.86 -13.38
CA ALA A 220 -21.79 -5.17 -14.32
C ALA A 220 -22.79 -6.08 -15.08
N ASN A 221 -22.60 -7.40 -15.08
CA ASN A 221 -23.56 -8.36 -15.60
C ASN A 221 -24.86 -8.41 -14.76
N ILE A 222 -24.77 -8.11 -13.46
CA ILE A 222 -25.91 -8.01 -12.53
C ILE A 222 -26.23 -6.54 -12.25
N MET A 223 -25.27 -5.75 -11.76
CA MET A 223 -25.43 -4.34 -11.43
C MET A 223 -25.13 -3.45 -12.64
N LYS A 224 -26.02 -3.49 -13.64
CA LYS A 224 -25.84 -2.83 -14.95
C LYS A 224 -25.59 -1.32 -14.85
N LEU A 225 -26.18 -0.64 -13.86
CA LEU A 225 -26.01 0.81 -13.67
C LEU A 225 -24.80 1.16 -12.81
N ALA A 226 -24.77 0.71 -11.54
CA ALA A 226 -23.70 1.07 -10.61
C ALA A 226 -22.31 0.58 -11.09
N ASP A 227 -22.18 -0.72 -11.33
CA ASP A 227 -20.92 -1.31 -11.77
C ASP A 227 -20.66 -1.07 -13.26
N GLY A 228 -21.72 -0.90 -14.06
CA GLY A 228 -21.58 -0.45 -15.45
C GLY A 228 -20.99 0.96 -15.54
N LEU A 229 -21.40 1.88 -14.66
CA LEU A 229 -20.81 3.22 -14.56
C LEU A 229 -19.33 3.15 -14.18
N PHE A 230 -18.98 2.36 -13.16
CA PHE A 230 -17.59 2.17 -12.75
C PHE A 230 -16.73 1.63 -13.90
N ARG A 231 -17.15 0.49 -14.49
CA ARG A 231 -16.45 -0.17 -15.60
C ARG A 231 -16.24 0.77 -16.79
N ASN A 232 -17.30 1.45 -17.22
CA ASN A 232 -17.22 2.36 -18.37
C ASN A 232 -16.32 3.57 -18.09
N THR A 233 -16.32 4.06 -16.84
CA THR A 233 -15.45 5.17 -16.42
C THR A 233 -13.98 4.73 -16.41
N VAL A 234 -13.66 3.57 -15.84
CA VAL A 234 -12.29 3.01 -15.87
C VAL A 234 -11.82 2.79 -17.29
N LYS A 235 -12.66 2.20 -18.15
CA LYS A 235 -12.35 1.98 -19.57
C LYS A 235 -12.03 3.31 -20.28
N ARG A 236 -12.86 4.33 -20.09
CA ARG A 236 -12.65 5.66 -20.69
C ARG A 236 -11.34 6.30 -20.22
N VAL A 237 -11.04 6.24 -18.93
CA VAL A 237 -9.76 6.76 -18.42
C VAL A 237 -8.58 5.99 -19.02
N GLY A 238 -8.71 4.68 -19.24
CA GLY A 238 -7.67 3.86 -19.87
C GLY A 238 -7.30 4.29 -21.30
N GLU A 239 -8.20 4.97 -22.02
CA GLU A 239 -7.92 5.53 -23.35
C GLU A 239 -6.81 6.59 -23.32
N ASP A 240 -6.63 7.27 -22.17
CA ASP A 240 -5.56 8.26 -21.96
C ASP A 240 -4.19 7.61 -21.70
N TYR A 241 -4.12 6.27 -21.55
CA TYR A 241 -2.91 5.52 -21.20
C TYR A 241 -2.60 4.39 -22.21
N PRO A 242 -2.33 4.71 -23.48
CA PRO A 242 -2.24 3.72 -24.56
C PRO A 242 -1.08 2.71 -24.42
N THR A 243 -0.11 2.98 -23.55
CA THR A 243 1.02 2.07 -23.28
C THR A 243 0.68 0.97 -22.28
N LEU A 244 -0.48 1.03 -21.62
CA LEU A 244 -0.94 0.04 -20.66
C LEU A 244 -2.03 -0.84 -21.27
N GLU A 245 -1.89 -2.16 -21.15
CA GLU A 245 -2.98 -3.08 -21.47
C GLU A 245 -4.14 -2.83 -20.50
N THR A 246 -5.33 -2.61 -21.04
CA THR A 246 -6.55 -2.39 -20.24
C THR A 246 -7.57 -3.47 -20.56
N ASN A 247 -8.03 -4.18 -19.53
CA ASN A 247 -9.13 -5.14 -19.65
C ASN A 247 -10.08 -5.06 -18.46
N ASP A 248 -11.17 -5.81 -18.52
CA ASP A 248 -12.15 -5.94 -17.44
C ASP A 248 -12.50 -7.41 -17.17
N MET A 249 -12.87 -7.71 -15.92
CA MET A 249 -13.25 -9.05 -15.49
C MET A 249 -14.36 -8.99 -14.45
N ILE A 250 -15.33 -9.89 -14.58
CA ILE A 250 -16.37 -10.07 -13.56
C ILE A 250 -15.78 -10.65 -12.27
N VAL A 251 -16.19 -10.17 -11.10
CA VAL A 251 -15.55 -10.46 -9.80
C VAL A 251 -15.57 -11.93 -9.39
N ASP A 252 -16.59 -12.69 -9.82
CA ASP A 252 -16.67 -14.14 -9.66
C ASP A 252 -15.58 -14.85 -10.47
N ASN A 253 -15.44 -14.50 -11.75
CA ASN A 253 -14.34 -15.03 -12.57
C ASN A 253 -12.99 -14.56 -12.01
N ALA A 254 -12.85 -13.29 -11.59
CA ALA A 254 -11.63 -12.78 -10.99
C ALA A 254 -11.22 -13.58 -9.75
N SER A 255 -12.17 -13.91 -8.87
CA SER A 255 -11.92 -14.74 -7.69
C SER A 255 -11.46 -16.15 -8.08
N MET A 256 -12.13 -16.77 -9.05
CA MET A 256 -11.73 -18.08 -9.59
C MET A 256 -10.34 -18.05 -10.23
N GLN A 257 -10.02 -17.00 -10.98
CA GLN A 257 -8.72 -16.80 -11.62
C GLN A 257 -7.61 -16.51 -10.61
N CYS A 258 -7.89 -15.77 -9.53
CA CYS A 258 -6.91 -15.49 -8.47
C CYS A 258 -6.42 -16.78 -7.82
N VAL A 259 -7.30 -17.75 -7.56
CA VAL A 259 -6.91 -19.02 -6.91
C VAL A 259 -6.41 -20.09 -7.88
N SER A 260 -6.56 -19.89 -9.19
CA SER A 260 -6.12 -20.87 -10.20
C SER A 260 -4.85 -20.41 -10.92
N ARG A 261 -4.85 -19.19 -11.47
CA ARG A 261 -3.72 -18.60 -12.20
C ARG A 261 -3.52 -17.12 -11.82
N PRO A 262 -3.07 -16.82 -10.58
CA PRO A 262 -2.90 -15.44 -10.12
C PRO A 262 -1.86 -14.63 -10.89
N GLN A 263 -0.88 -15.28 -11.52
CA GLN A 263 0.24 -14.64 -12.25
C GLN A 263 -0.23 -13.85 -13.48
N GLN A 264 -1.48 -14.03 -13.90
CA GLN A 264 -2.04 -13.26 -15.00
C GLN A 264 -2.41 -11.83 -14.60
N PHE A 265 -2.53 -11.52 -13.31
CA PHE A 265 -2.87 -10.18 -12.84
C PHE A 265 -1.62 -9.32 -12.65
N ASP A 266 -1.80 -8.01 -12.81
CA ASP A 266 -0.74 -7.01 -12.60
C ASP A 266 -1.26 -5.89 -11.69
N VAL A 267 -1.96 -4.88 -12.22
CA VAL A 267 -2.74 -3.94 -11.39
C VAL A 267 -4.22 -4.23 -11.53
N MET A 268 -4.93 -4.37 -10.42
CA MET A 268 -6.38 -4.57 -10.39
C MET A 268 -7.06 -3.36 -9.76
N VAL A 269 -8.03 -2.76 -10.44
CA VAL A 269 -8.81 -1.62 -9.92
C VAL A 269 -10.27 -2.01 -9.73
N MET A 270 -10.86 -1.70 -8.57
CA MET A 270 -12.19 -2.18 -8.24
C MET A 270 -12.95 -1.34 -7.19
N PRO A 271 -14.29 -1.45 -7.14
CA PRO A 271 -15.10 -0.92 -6.06
C PRO A 271 -14.77 -1.54 -4.70
N ASN A 272 -15.29 -0.87 -3.67
CA ASN A 272 -14.92 -1.06 -2.28
C ASN A 272 -15.08 -2.51 -1.77
N LEU A 273 -16.25 -3.13 -1.93
CA LEU A 273 -16.50 -4.49 -1.43
C LEU A 273 -15.59 -5.55 -2.06
N TYR A 274 -15.42 -5.52 -3.38
CA TYR A 274 -14.63 -6.52 -4.09
C TYR A 274 -13.15 -6.44 -3.72
N GLY A 275 -12.67 -5.22 -3.50
CA GLY A 275 -11.30 -4.98 -3.00
C GLY A 275 -11.06 -5.65 -1.66
N GLY A 276 -12.02 -5.59 -0.74
CA GLY A 276 -11.93 -6.28 0.55
C GLY A 276 -11.80 -7.81 0.40
N ILE A 277 -12.61 -8.40 -0.47
CA ILE A 277 -12.62 -9.86 -0.69
C ILE A 277 -11.33 -10.31 -1.39
N LEU A 278 -10.99 -9.69 -2.53
CA LEU A 278 -9.84 -10.09 -3.34
C LEU A 278 -8.51 -9.81 -2.65
N SER A 279 -8.41 -8.79 -1.79
CA SER A 279 -7.20 -8.56 -0.98
C SER A 279 -6.97 -9.69 0.02
N ASN A 280 -8.02 -10.23 0.65
CA ASN A 280 -7.90 -11.38 1.55
C ASN A 280 -7.55 -12.67 0.80
N ILE A 281 -8.16 -12.90 -0.38
CA ILE A 281 -7.76 -14.02 -1.26
C ILE A 281 -6.28 -13.88 -1.60
N GLY A 282 -5.86 -12.71 -2.09
CA GLY A 282 -4.48 -12.40 -2.40
C GLY A 282 -3.52 -12.68 -1.26
N ALA A 283 -3.86 -12.24 -0.05
CA ALA A 283 -3.04 -12.48 1.13
C ALA A 283 -2.88 -13.97 1.43
N GLY A 284 -3.96 -14.76 1.32
CA GLY A 284 -3.90 -16.21 1.44
C GLY A 284 -2.97 -16.87 0.40
N LEU A 285 -2.90 -16.32 -0.82
CA LEU A 285 -2.04 -16.86 -1.88
C LEU A 285 -0.55 -16.61 -1.63
N VAL A 286 -0.20 -15.45 -1.06
CA VAL A 286 1.21 -15.07 -0.84
C VAL A 286 1.77 -15.51 0.51
N GLY A 287 0.93 -16.04 1.39
CA GLY A 287 1.34 -16.75 2.60
C GLY A 287 0.80 -16.17 3.91
N GLY A 288 -0.20 -15.30 3.85
CA GLY A 288 -0.98 -14.82 4.99
C GLY A 288 -0.99 -13.30 5.15
N PRO A 289 -1.88 -12.77 5.98
CA PRO A 289 -2.01 -11.33 6.21
C PRO A 289 -0.80 -10.70 6.91
N GLY A 290 -0.01 -11.49 7.66
CA GLY A 290 1.14 -11.03 8.45
C GLY A 290 2.29 -10.46 7.61
N ILE A 291 2.29 -10.66 6.30
CA ILE A 291 3.36 -10.23 5.39
C ILE A 291 2.91 -9.25 4.30
N VAL A 292 1.62 -8.90 4.25
CA VAL A 292 1.03 -8.10 3.16
C VAL A 292 0.99 -6.63 3.55
N PRO A 293 1.82 -5.77 2.94
CA PRO A 293 1.77 -4.34 3.23
C PRO A 293 0.66 -3.64 2.44
N GLY A 294 0.26 -2.47 2.94
CA GLY A 294 -0.70 -1.63 2.27
C GLY A 294 -0.58 -0.16 2.64
N CYS A 295 -1.40 0.64 1.98
CA CYS A 295 -1.59 2.04 2.32
C CYS A 295 -2.96 2.55 1.82
N ASN A 296 -3.34 3.71 2.32
CA ASN A 296 -4.49 4.46 1.88
C ASN A 296 -4.03 5.86 1.51
N MET A 297 -4.28 6.23 0.25
CA MET A 297 -3.85 7.48 -0.35
C MET A 297 -5.07 8.38 -0.55
N GLY A 298 -4.95 9.60 -0.05
CA GLY A 298 -5.85 10.71 -0.37
C GLY A 298 -5.11 11.78 -1.14
N ARG A 299 -5.79 12.89 -1.42
CA ARG A 299 -5.16 14.04 -2.10
C ARG A 299 -4.08 14.71 -1.24
N ASN A 300 -4.34 14.82 0.06
CA ASN A 300 -3.52 15.60 0.98
C ASN A 300 -2.91 14.76 2.11
N VAL A 301 -3.38 13.53 2.32
CA VAL A 301 -2.98 12.67 3.44
C VAL A 301 -2.70 11.27 2.92
N ALA A 302 -1.65 10.64 3.44
CA ALA A 302 -1.30 9.26 3.18
C ALA A 302 -1.17 8.49 4.51
N VAL A 303 -1.86 7.36 4.62
CA VAL A 303 -1.86 6.49 5.80
C VAL A 303 -1.40 5.09 5.41
N PHE A 304 -0.29 4.65 5.97
CA PHE A 304 0.29 3.33 5.73
C PHE A 304 -0.18 2.37 6.83
N GLU A 305 -0.67 1.20 6.43
CA GLU A 305 -1.20 0.18 7.35
C GLU A 305 -1.09 -1.20 6.68
N PRO A 306 -1.07 -2.31 7.44
CA PRO A 306 -1.10 -3.65 6.86
C PRO A 306 -2.25 -3.78 5.86
N GLY A 307 -1.99 -4.43 4.71
CA GLY A 307 -2.95 -4.50 3.61
C GLY A 307 -4.20 -5.32 3.93
N CYS A 308 -4.14 -6.16 4.97
CA CYS A 308 -5.25 -6.94 5.49
C CYS A 308 -5.57 -6.52 6.93
N ARG A 309 -6.87 -6.42 7.23
CA ARG A 309 -7.38 -5.83 8.48
C ARG A 309 -7.54 -6.88 9.58
N HIS A 310 -6.45 -7.55 9.94
CA HIS A 310 -6.43 -8.52 11.04
C HIS A 310 -5.90 -7.87 12.31
N VAL A 311 -6.75 -7.75 13.33
CA VAL A 311 -6.41 -7.12 14.62
C VAL A 311 -5.54 -8.03 15.48
N GLY A 312 -5.69 -9.36 15.37
CA GLY A 312 -4.94 -10.33 16.18
C GLY A 312 -5.25 -10.25 17.68
N LEU A 313 -6.52 -10.03 18.05
CA LEU A 313 -6.93 -9.93 19.46
C LEU A 313 -6.61 -11.20 20.27
N ASP A 314 -6.66 -12.36 19.62
CA ASP A 314 -6.37 -13.68 20.18
C ASP A 314 -4.90 -13.88 20.57
N ILE A 315 -3.99 -13.14 19.95
CA ILE A 315 -2.54 -13.21 20.17
C ILE A 315 -1.94 -11.93 20.77
N LYS A 316 -2.78 -10.96 21.15
CA LYS A 316 -2.36 -9.74 21.85
C LYS A 316 -1.61 -10.07 23.14
N GLY A 317 -0.48 -9.41 23.36
CA GLY A 317 0.36 -9.53 24.55
C GLY A 317 1.20 -10.80 24.60
N LYS A 318 1.22 -11.61 23.54
CA LYS A 318 1.86 -12.94 23.55
C LYS A 318 3.21 -12.98 22.83
N ASP A 319 3.67 -11.87 22.27
CA ASP A 319 4.90 -11.80 21.49
C ASP A 319 4.93 -12.79 20.31
N GLN A 320 3.76 -13.03 19.70
CA GLN A 320 3.59 -14.00 18.59
C GLN A 320 3.20 -13.33 17.27
N ALA A 321 3.11 -12.00 17.27
CA ALA A 321 2.71 -11.23 16.11
C ALA A 321 3.80 -11.22 15.04
N ASN A 322 3.40 -11.30 13.78
CA ASN A 322 4.32 -11.06 12.67
C ASN A 322 4.36 -9.56 12.34
N PRO A 323 5.48 -8.86 12.57
CA PRO A 323 5.56 -7.42 12.31
C PRO A 323 5.79 -7.09 10.83
N THR A 324 6.03 -8.09 9.97
CA THR A 324 6.44 -7.92 8.57
C THR A 324 5.51 -6.98 7.79
N ALA A 325 4.19 -7.17 7.86
CA ALA A 325 3.24 -6.35 7.11
C ALA A 325 3.33 -4.86 7.49
N LEU A 326 3.47 -4.54 8.78
CA LEU A 326 3.60 -3.15 9.22
C LEU A 326 4.98 -2.57 8.88
N ILE A 327 6.06 -3.35 9.05
CA ILE A 327 7.42 -2.93 8.65
C ILE A 327 7.48 -2.63 7.15
N LEU A 328 6.91 -3.49 6.31
CA LEU A 328 6.87 -3.27 4.86
C LEU A 328 5.95 -2.09 4.48
N SER A 329 4.86 -1.86 5.22
CA SER A 329 4.03 -0.66 5.04
C SER A 329 4.78 0.61 5.44
N ALA A 330 5.60 0.55 6.49
CA ALA A 330 6.50 1.64 6.87
C ALA A 330 7.61 1.86 5.83
N ALA A 331 8.12 0.80 5.19
CA ALA A 331 9.02 0.94 4.05
C ALA A 331 8.33 1.60 2.84
N MET A 332 7.05 1.30 2.58
CA MET A 332 6.26 2.02 1.56
C MET A 332 6.12 3.51 1.90
N MET A 333 5.95 3.83 3.19
CA MET A 333 5.90 5.21 3.68
C MET A 333 7.20 5.95 3.41
N LEU A 334 8.35 5.34 3.70
CA LEU A 334 9.66 5.92 3.44
C LEU A 334 9.88 6.23 1.96
N ARG A 335 9.49 5.33 1.05
CA ARG A 335 9.54 5.58 -0.40
C ARG A 335 8.66 6.76 -0.81
N HIS A 336 7.48 6.87 -0.22
CA HIS A 336 6.54 7.95 -0.53
C HIS A 336 7.11 9.35 -0.20
N ILE A 337 7.97 9.46 0.81
CA ILE A 337 8.64 10.71 1.18
C ILE A 337 10.08 10.83 0.63
N GLY A 338 10.47 9.95 -0.31
CA GLY A 338 11.76 9.98 -0.99
C GLY A 338 12.94 9.47 -0.17
N LEU A 339 12.71 8.73 0.91
CA LEU A 339 13.75 8.08 1.73
C LEU A 339 14.01 6.65 1.24
N ASP A 340 14.36 6.52 -0.05
CA ASP A 340 14.49 5.22 -0.71
C ASP A 340 15.61 4.35 -0.14
N ASP A 341 16.70 4.94 0.33
CA ASP A 341 17.84 4.20 0.91
C ASP A 341 17.44 3.45 2.18
N HIS A 342 16.79 4.16 3.13
CA HIS A 342 16.22 3.56 4.34
C HIS A 342 15.18 2.48 3.99
N ALA A 343 14.28 2.80 3.06
CA ALA A 343 13.24 1.86 2.62
C ALA A 343 13.83 0.57 2.02
N ASN A 344 14.86 0.70 1.19
CA ASN A 344 15.54 -0.42 0.54
C ASN A 344 16.26 -1.29 1.58
N ARG A 345 17.03 -0.69 2.49
CA ARG A 345 17.79 -1.42 3.51
C ARG A 345 16.88 -2.19 4.46
N ILE A 346 15.81 -1.56 4.95
CA ILE A 346 14.81 -2.21 5.83
C ILE A 346 14.10 -3.35 5.08
N SER A 347 13.50 -3.06 3.92
CA SER A 347 12.71 -4.07 3.19
C SER A 347 13.57 -5.26 2.72
N GLN A 348 14.78 -5.03 2.23
CA GLN A 348 15.69 -6.11 1.84
C GLN A 348 16.12 -6.97 3.02
N SER A 349 16.34 -6.37 4.19
CA SER A 349 16.72 -7.12 5.40
C SER A 349 15.58 -8.02 5.87
N VAL A 350 14.35 -7.51 5.87
CA VAL A 350 13.14 -8.31 6.12
C VAL A 350 13.03 -9.48 5.13
N TYR A 351 13.19 -9.23 3.83
CA TYR A 351 13.14 -10.30 2.83
C TYR A 351 14.25 -11.34 3.03
N LYS A 352 15.48 -10.94 3.38
CA LYS A 352 16.59 -11.86 3.65
C LYS A 352 16.33 -12.74 4.87
N VAL A 353 15.82 -12.16 5.97
CA VAL A 353 15.48 -12.91 7.19
C VAL A 353 14.38 -13.94 6.90
N ILE A 354 13.33 -13.53 6.18
CA ILE A 354 12.26 -14.44 5.79
C ILE A 354 12.80 -15.53 4.86
N ALA A 355 13.65 -15.18 3.89
CA ALA A 355 14.23 -16.14 2.94
C ALA A 355 15.12 -17.19 3.62
N ASP A 356 15.94 -16.78 4.58
CA ASP A 356 16.84 -17.65 5.36
C ASP A 356 16.05 -18.67 6.20
N GLY A 357 14.88 -18.26 6.70
CA GLY A 357 13.91 -19.17 7.32
C GLY A 357 14.19 -19.55 8.78
N THR A 358 15.35 -19.17 9.34
CA THR A 358 15.73 -19.48 10.73
C THR A 358 14.91 -18.71 11.76
N ALA A 359 14.53 -17.47 11.45
CA ALA A 359 13.86 -16.55 12.37
C ALA A 359 12.42 -16.23 11.93
N ARG A 360 11.66 -17.21 11.43
CA ARG A 360 10.25 -17.01 11.02
C ARG A 360 9.31 -17.05 12.22
N THR A 361 8.31 -16.17 12.21
CA THR A 361 7.20 -16.19 13.17
C THR A 361 6.26 -17.37 12.90
N ARG A 362 5.38 -17.65 13.86
CA ARG A 362 4.50 -18.83 13.87
C ARG A 362 3.55 -18.93 12.67
N ASP A 363 3.02 -17.80 12.21
CA ASP A 363 2.16 -17.73 11.02
C ASP A 363 2.89 -18.14 9.73
N MET A 364 4.21 -17.99 9.68
CA MET A 364 5.08 -18.44 8.59
C MET A 364 5.67 -19.84 8.81
N GLY A 365 5.18 -20.58 9.83
CA GLY A 365 5.63 -21.93 10.16
C GLY A 365 6.92 -22.02 10.99
N GLY A 366 7.41 -20.91 11.54
CA GLY A 366 8.53 -20.91 12.49
C GLY A 366 8.09 -20.85 13.95
N ASN A 367 9.02 -20.58 14.86
CA ASN A 367 8.77 -20.51 16.32
C ASN A 367 9.28 -19.21 16.95
N THR A 368 9.71 -18.26 16.13
CA THR A 368 10.34 -17.01 16.57
C THR A 368 9.29 -16.03 17.08
N THR A 369 9.63 -15.31 18.16
CA THR A 369 8.76 -14.25 18.71
C THR A 369 8.82 -12.96 17.89
N THR A 370 7.92 -11.99 18.15
CA THR A 370 7.95 -10.67 17.48
C THR A 370 9.29 -9.98 17.72
N HIS A 371 9.80 -10.00 18.96
CA HIS A 371 11.08 -9.39 19.33
C HIS A 371 12.27 -10.10 18.70
N GLU A 372 12.29 -11.44 18.70
CA GLU A 372 13.37 -12.21 18.08
C GLU A 372 13.41 -11.98 16.56
N PHE A 373 12.25 -11.88 15.90
CA PHE A 373 12.16 -11.52 14.47
C PHE A 373 12.74 -10.13 14.23
N THR A 374 12.35 -9.16 15.06
CA THR A 374 12.86 -7.77 14.98
C THR A 374 14.38 -7.73 15.12
N ARG A 375 14.93 -8.45 16.10
CA ARG A 375 16.38 -8.58 16.29
C ARG A 375 17.07 -9.23 15.10
N ALA A 376 16.47 -10.27 14.51
CA ALA A 376 17.02 -10.90 13.30
C ALA A 376 17.10 -9.91 12.13
N VAL A 377 16.08 -9.05 11.97
CA VAL A 377 16.09 -7.97 10.96
C VAL A 377 17.20 -6.95 11.24
N LEU A 378 17.34 -6.49 12.49
CA LEU A 378 18.40 -5.56 12.88
C LEU A 378 19.80 -6.14 12.61
N ASN A 379 20.05 -7.37 13.04
CA ASN A 379 21.32 -8.07 12.79
C ASN A 379 21.60 -8.23 11.28
N GLN A 380 20.55 -8.37 10.46
CA GLN A 380 20.70 -8.47 9.01
C GLN A 380 20.99 -7.10 8.36
N MET A 381 20.51 -6.01 8.96
CA MET A 381 20.81 -4.64 8.53
C MET A 381 22.26 -4.25 8.83
N GLU A 382 22.84 -4.70 9.94
CA GLU A 382 24.24 -4.44 10.29
C GLU A 382 25.25 -5.13 9.35
N LYS A 383 24.83 -6.21 8.68
CA LYS A 383 25.66 -6.95 7.72
C LYS A 383 25.65 -6.34 6.30
N ALA A 384 24.71 -5.43 6.03
CA ALA A 384 24.45 -4.85 4.70
C ALA A 384 25.10 -3.47 4.57
#